data_AF-A0A183FNT5-F1
#
_entry.id   AF-A0A183FNT5-F1
#
_cell.length_a   1.000
_cell.length_b   1.000
_cell.length_c   1.000
_cell.angle_alpha   90.00
_cell.angle_beta   90.00
_cell.angle_gamma   90.00
#
_symmetry.space_group_name_H-M   'P 1'
#
loop_
_entity.id
_entity.type
_entity.pdbx_description
1 polymer ?
#
loop_
_entity_poly.entity_id
_entity_poly.type
_entity_poly.pdbx_seq_one_letter_code
_entity_poly.pdbx_strand_id
1 'polypeptide(L)'
;MDISALFEDIFSPLPAYPTRQRSLNVPHAPKRPCALNRDEKILAVRNALRYIPKEHHGVLAKEFADELDQFGHIYAFRFMPNFSLKAPPLSEIPAKCQQAAAIILMILNNLDPEVAQFPQELVTYGGNGQVFSNWVQFRLVLLYLSQMSQQQTLVIYSGHPLGLFPSHADSPRVTITNGMMIPNFSTKPLYDKLFALGVTQYGQMTAGSYCYIGPQGIVHGTTITVMNAGRRYLGVDSLAGKVFVTAGLGGMSGAQPKAATIAGCISVTAEVCSEALIKRHKQGWLDQYSSDLDKVVELVRKYRSEKKTISIGYLGNVVHLW
;
A
#
# COMPACT_ATOMS: atom_id res chain seq x y z
N MET A 1 22.18 -3.94 -2.58
CA MET A 1 21.48 -4.11 -1.29
C MET A 1 21.63 -5.57 -0.94
N ASP A 2 22.20 -5.91 0.21
CA ASP A 2 22.34 -7.32 0.57
C ASP A 2 21.00 -7.83 1.11
N ILE A 3 20.23 -8.52 0.26
CA ILE A 3 18.93 -9.09 0.62
C ILE A 3 19.06 -10.48 1.27
N SER A 4 20.28 -11.02 1.41
CA SER A 4 20.49 -12.35 2.02
C SER A 4 19.90 -12.44 3.43
N ALA A 5 20.04 -11.37 4.21
CA ALA A 5 19.48 -11.21 5.55
C ALA A 5 17.94 -11.35 5.60
N LEU A 6 17.23 -11.31 4.47
CA LEU A 6 15.78 -11.58 4.41
C LEU A 6 15.43 -13.07 4.56
N PHE A 7 16.39 -13.96 4.30
CA PHE A 7 16.18 -15.41 4.19
C PHE A 7 16.86 -16.22 5.30
N GLU A 8 17.52 -15.54 6.25
CA GLU A 8 18.18 -16.16 7.40
C GLU A 8 17.18 -16.61 8.48
N ASP A 9 17.62 -17.50 9.36
CA ASP A 9 16.87 -17.83 10.57
C ASP A 9 16.87 -16.62 11.53
N ILE A 10 15.68 -16.08 11.75
CA ILE A 10 15.44 -14.87 12.57
C ILE A 10 15.17 -15.21 14.05
N PHE A 11 15.29 -16.47 14.46
CA PHE A 11 15.02 -16.87 15.85
C PHE A 11 16.28 -17.21 16.64
N SER A 12 17.42 -17.41 15.98
CA SER A 12 18.66 -17.86 16.63
C SER A 12 19.91 -17.13 16.11
N PRO A 13 20.30 -15.98 16.70
CA PRO A 13 19.61 -15.26 17.80
C PRO A 13 18.42 -14.44 17.29
N LEU A 14 17.56 -13.96 18.22
CA LEU A 14 16.57 -12.95 17.88
C LEU A 14 17.25 -11.68 17.35
N PRO A 15 16.72 -11.05 16.28
CA PRO A 15 17.25 -9.79 15.79
C PRO A 15 17.08 -8.70 16.85
N ALA A 16 18.02 -7.76 16.86
CA ALA A 16 17.88 -6.54 17.63
C ALA A 16 16.65 -5.75 17.16
N TYR A 17 15.99 -5.05 18.08
CA TYR A 17 14.89 -4.17 17.72
C TYR A 17 15.40 -3.09 16.74
N PRO A 18 14.72 -2.81 15.61
CA PRO A 18 15.24 -1.97 14.54
C PRO A 18 15.06 -0.48 14.84
N THR A 19 15.64 -0.01 15.95
CA THR A 19 15.53 1.37 16.46
C THR A 19 15.95 2.39 15.40
N ARG A 20 17.03 2.11 14.65
CA ARG A 20 17.49 2.99 13.56
C ARG A 20 16.44 3.12 12.47
N GLN A 21 15.92 1.99 11.97
CA GLN A 21 14.89 2.01 10.92
C GLN A 21 13.60 2.69 11.40
N ARG A 22 13.17 2.43 12.64
CA ARG A 22 12.00 3.08 13.26
C ARG A 22 12.18 4.60 13.45
N SER A 23 13.42 5.09 13.49
CA SER A 23 13.72 6.53 13.64
C SER A 23 13.75 7.29 12.32
N LEU A 24 13.64 6.61 11.17
CA LEU A 24 13.60 7.26 9.87
C LEU A 24 12.33 8.10 9.72
N ASN A 25 12.46 9.25 9.08
CA ASN A 25 11.33 10.13 8.77
C ASN A 25 10.54 9.58 7.58
N VAL A 26 9.77 8.52 7.80
CA VAL A 26 8.80 7.97 6.85
C VAL A 26 7.38 8.13 7.39
N PRO A 27 6.35 8.20 6.52
CA PRO A 27 4.98 8.21 6.98
C PRO A 27 4.65 6.91 7.73
N HIS A 28 3.93 7.04 8.84
CA HIS A 28 3.44 5.92 9.64
C HIS A 28 1.93 5.83 9.61
N ALA A 29 1.41 4.59 9.70
CA ALA A 29 -0.02 4.39 9.82
C ALA A 29 -0.55 5.01 11.12
N PRO A 30 -1.77 5.59 11.11
CA PRO A 30 -2.41 6.04 12.35
C PRO A 30 -2.67 4.84 13.27
N LYS A 31 -2.74 5.11 14.57
CA LYS A 31 -3.15 4.12 15.57
C LYS A 31 -4.47 3.47 15.16
N ARG A 32 -4.50 2.14 15.16
CA ARG A 32 -5.65 1.36 14.72
C ARG A 32 -6.74 1.36 15.79
N PRO A 33 -8.03 1.44 15.40
CA PRO A 33 -9.12 1.17 16.33
C PRO A 33 -8.96 -0.24 16.91
N CYS A 34 -8.78 -0.33 18.22
CA CYS A 34 -8.57 -1.59 18.92
C CYS A 34 -9.55 -1.64 20.10
N ALA A 35 -10.71 -2.25 19.86
CA ALA A 35 -11.77 -2.45 20.86
C ALA A 35 -11.73 -3.87 21.43
N LEU A 36 -10.52 -4.35 21.77
CA LEU A 36 -10.33 -5.66 22.38
C LEU A 36 -10.51 -5.58 23.89
N ASN A 37 -11.28 -6.51 24.46
CA ASN A 37 -11.31 -6.73 25.91
C ASN A 37 -10.01 -7.40 26.39
N ARG A 38 -9.87 -7.58 27.71
CA ARG A 38 -8.64 -8.17 28.31
C ARG A 38 -8.31 -9.55 27.75
N ASP A 39 -9.29 -10.44 27.67
CA ASP A 39 -9.07 -11.82 27.19
C ASP A 39 -8.72 -11.83 25.70
N GLU A 40 -9.30 -10.92 24.92
CA GLU A 40 -9.01 -10.74 23.51
C GLU A 40 -7.61 -10.15 23.27
N LYS A 41 -7.14 -9.23 24.13
CA LYS A 41 -5.74 -8.77 24.08
C LYS A 41 -4.77 -9.91 24.37
N ILE A 42 -5.06 -10.73 25.38
CA ILE A 42 -4.28 -11.94 25.68
C ILE A 42 -4.28 -12.88 24.47
N LEU A 43 -5.45 -13.08 23.83
CA LEU A 43 -5.58 -13.90 22.63
C LEU A 43 -4.78 -13.33 21.46
N ALA A 44 -4.79 -12.01 21.23
CA ALA A 44 -4.00 -11.35 20.18
C ALA A 44 -2.50 -11.64 20.35
N VAL A 45 -1.98 -11.47 21.57
CA VAL A 45 -0.58 -11.78 21.89
C VAL A 45 -0.28 -13.26 21.68
N ARG A 46 -1.14 -14.17 22.17
CA ARG A 46 -0.98 -15.62 21.95
C ARG A 46 -1.00 -15.96 20.45
N ASN A 47 -1.87 -15.32 19.68
CA ASN A 47 -1.98 -15.52 18.24
C ASN A 47 -0.69 -15.14 17.51
N ALA A 48 -0.05 -14.02 17.90
CA ALA A 48 1.25 -13.61 17.37
C ALA A 48 2.39 -14.55 17.80
N LEU A 49 2.38 -15.01 19.06
CA LEU A 49 3.39 -15.95 19.58
C LEU A 49 3.36 -17.33 18.93
N ARG A 50 2.30 -17.70 18.20
CA ARG A 50 2.26 -18.96 17.41
C ARG A 50 3.37 -19.05 16.37
N TYR A 51 3.88 -17.91 15.89
CA TYR A 51 4.98 -17.86 14.94
C TYR A 51 6.37 -17.96 15.59
N ILE A 52 6.45 -17.92 16.91
CA ILE A 52 7.67 -17.70 17.67
C ILE A 52 8.04 -18.96 18.44
N PRO A 53 9.32 -19.39 18.44
CA PRO A 53 9.80 -20.45 19.34
C PRO A 53 9.57 -20.13 20.82
N LYS A 54 9.26 -21.15 21.63
CA LYS A 54 8.76 -20.98 23.01
C LYS A 54 9.75 -20.28 23.93
N GLU A 55 11.04 -20.49 23.72
CA GLU A 55 12.14 -19.87 24.46
C GLU A 55 12.08 -18.33 24.42
N HIS A 56 11.51 -17.75 23.36
CA HIS A 56 11.43 -16.31 23.16
C HIS A 56 10.10 -15.70 23.64
N HIS A 57 9.14 -16.53 24.06
CA HIS A 57 7.79 -16.06 24.43
C HIS A 57 7.81 -15.09 25.61
N GLY A 58 8.70 -15.29 26.59
CA GLY A 58 8.77 -14.40 27.77
C GLY A 58 9.10 -12.96 27.40
N VAL A 59 10.01 -12.74 26.46
CA VAL A 59 10.40 -11.41 25.98
C VAL A 59 9.35 -10.86 25.02
N LEU A 60 8.96 -11.64 24.02
CA LEU A 60 8.11 -11.16 22.93
C LEU A 60 6.64 -10.99 23.33
N ALA A 61 6.14 -11.70 24.34
CA ALA A 61 4.79 -11.47 24.86
C ALA A 61 4.61 -10.03 25.36
N LYS A 62 5.62 -9.50 26.06
CA LYS A 62 5.60 -8.13 26.56
C LYS A 62 5.69 -7.13 25.42
N GLU A 63 6.64 -7.32 24.50
CA GLU A 63 6.82 -6.45 23.34
C GLU A 63 5.57 -6.38 22.47
N PHE A 64 4.92 -7.52 22.20
CA PHE A 64 3.68 -7.56 21.44
C PHE A 64 2.50 -6.94 22.17
N ALA A 65 2.41 -7.08 23.51
CA ALA A 65 1.40 -6.38 24.29
C ALA A 65 1.59 -4.86 24.22
N ASP A 66 2.84 -4.39 24.34
CA ASP A 66 3.19 -2.97 24.24
C ASP A 66 2.86 -2.41 22.83
N GLU A 67 3.18 -3.15 21.77
CA GLU A 67 2.79 -2.77 20.40
C GLU A 67 1.26 -2.69 20.23
N LEU A 68 0.53 -3.66 20.76
CA LEU A 68 -0.93 -3.68 20.67
C LEU A 68 -1.55 -2.45 21.34
N ASP A 69 -1.04 -2.04 22.52
CA ASP A 69 -1.52 -0.86 23.23
C ASP A 69 -1.09 0.45 22.54
N GLN A 70 0.13 0.51 22.01
CA GLN A 70 0.65 1.71 21.36
C GLN A 70 0.00 1.95 19.98
N PHE A 71 -0.06 0.91 19.15
CA PHE A 71 -0.44 1.02 17.73
C PHE A 71 -1.83 0.46 17.42
N GLY A 72 -2.47 -0.22 18.38
CA GLY A 72 -3.74 -0.90 18.14
C GLY A 72 -3.59 -2.19 17.33
N HIS A 73 -2.37 -2.65 17.09
CA HIS A 73 -2.04 -3.84 16.31
C HIS A 73 -0.63 -4.35 16.64
N ILE A 74 -0.38 -5.65 16.45
CA ILE A 74 0.93 -6.27 16.62
C ILE A 74 1.60 -6.38 15.25
N TYR A 75 2.51 -5.46 14.94
CA TYR A 75 3.28 -5.47 13.70
C TYR A 75 4.52 -6.36 13.80
N ALA A 76 4.95 -6.68 15.03
CA ALA A 76 6.15 -7.41 15.36
C ALA A 76 7.39 -6.73 14.77
N PHE A 77 7.56 -5.43 15.05
CA PHE A 77 8.56 -4.57 14.42
C PHE A 77 9.98 -5.11 14.54
N ARG A 78 10.31 -5.85 15.61
CA ARG A 78 11.61 -6.53 15.74
C ARG A 78 12.04 -7.34 14.52
N PHE A 79 11.08 -7.91 13.78
CA PHE A 79 11.36 -8.74 12.62
C PHE A 79 11.42 -7.95 11.30
N MET A 80 11.15 -6.64 11.33
CA MET A 80 11.38 -5.76 10.19
C MET A 80 12.88 -5.71 9.86
N PRO A 81 13.28 -5.78 8.57
CA PRO A 81 14.67 -5.58 8.19
C PRO A 81 15.17 -4.20 8.59
N ASN A 82 16.42 -4.11 9.05
CA ASN A 82 17.04 -2.84 9.47
C ASN A 82 17.59 -2.03 8.28
N PHE A 83 16.97 -2.16 7.12
CA PHE A 83 17.26 -1.43 5.89
C PHE A 83 15.96 -1.22 5.11
N SER A 84 15.91 -0.17 4.29
CA SER A 84 14.77 0.11 3.43
C SER A 84 14.65 -0.95 2.34
N LEU A 85 13.44 -1.50 2.16
CA LEU A 85 13.18 -2.48 1.12
C LEU A 85 13.16 -1.82 -0.25
N LYS A 86 13.75 -2.51 -1.24
CA LYS A 86 13.65 -2.19 -2.66
C LYS A 86 13.74 -3.49 -3.44
N ALA A 87 12.99 -3.59 -4.53
CA ALA A 87 13.06 -4.75 -5.41
C ALA A 87 14.43 -4.81 -6.12
N PRO A 88 15.26 -5.84 -5.90
CA PRO A 88 16.50 -6.03 -6.64
C PRO A 88 16.23 -6.69 -8.00
N PRO A 89 17.23 -6.76 -8.91
CA PRO A 89 17.14 -7.60 -10.10
C PRO A 89 16.75 -9.04 -9.74
N LEU A 90 15.92 -9.65 -10.59
CA LEU A 90 15.40 -11.01 -10.35
C LEU A 90 16.51 -12.05 -10.13
N SER A 91 17.65 -11.89 -10.81
CA SER A 91 18.81 -12.77 -10.70
C SER A 91 19.52 -12.72 -9.33
N GLU A 92 19.28 -11.69 -8.53
CA GLU A 92 19.87 -11.54 -7.19
C GLU A 92 18.99 -12.15 -6.08
N ILE A 93 17.77 -12.60 -6.42
CA ILE A 93 16.82 -13.14 -5.44
C ILE A 93 17.05 -14.65 -5.30
N PRO A 94 17.46 -15.14 -4.12
CA PRO A 94 17.67 -16.56 -3.91
C PRO A 94 16.32 -17.29 -3.88
N ALA A 95 16.05 -18.10 -4.90
CA ALA A 95 14.93 -19.02 -4.90
C ALA A 95 15.23 -20.28 -5.74
N LYS A 96 14.68 -21.43 -5.34
CA LYS A 96 14.81 -22.67 -6.13
C LYS A 96 14.02 -22.66 -7.44
N CYS A 97 13.00 -21.79 -7.57
CA CYS A 97 12.31 -21.56 -8.83
C CYS A 97 12.11 -20.07 -9.13
N GLN A 98 12.22 -19.72 -10.42
CA GLN A 98 12.20 -18.33 -10.87
C GLN A 98 10.86 -17.62 -10.61
N GLN A 99 9.75 -18.35 -10.68
CA GLN A 99 8.42 -17.80 -10.40
C GLN A 99 8.30 -17.33 -8.94
N ALA A 100 8.89 -18.06 -8.00
CA ALA A 100 8.89 -17.65 -6.59
C ALA A 100 9.80 -16.43 -6.34
N ALA A 101 10.96 -16.36 -7.01
CA ALA A 101 11.80 -15.17 -7.01
C ALA A 101 11.06 -13.94 -7.53
N ALA A 102 10.26 -14.08 -8.59
CA ALA A 102 9.44 -12.99 -9.13
C ALA A 102 8.37 -12.53 -8.13
N ILE A 103 7.77 -13.45 -7.37
CA ILE A 103 6.80 -13.09 -6.33
C ILE A 103 7.49 -12.34 -5.18
N ILE A 104 8.68 -12.77 -4.75
CA ILE A 104 9.49 -12.05 -3.75
C ILE A 104 9.78 -10.62 -4.25
N LEU A 105 10.22 -10.47 -5.51
CA LEU A 105 10.48 -9.17 -6.13
C LEU A 105 9.26 -8.25 -5.98
N MET A 106 8.07 -8.75 -6.31
CA MET A 106 6.85 -7.97 -6.25
C MET A 106 6.40 -7.65 -4.81
N ILE A 107 6.62 -8.55 -3.86
CA ILE A 107 6.40 -8.29 -2.43
C ILE A 107 7.29 -7.13 -1.97
N LEU A 108 8.58 -7.17 -2.32
CA LEU A 108 9.54 -6.12 -1.96
C LEU A 108 9.16 -4.77 -2.57
N ASN A 109 8.72 -4.76 -3.84
CA ASN A 109 8.22 -3.56 -4.50
C ASN A 109 6.97 -2.98 -3.78
N ASN A 110 6.03 -3.81 -3.34
CA ASN A 110 4.86 -3.36 -2.60
C ASN A 110 5.18 -2.72 -1.23
N LEU A 111 6.37 -2.96 -0.70
CA LEU A 111 6.87 -2.44 0.59
C LEU A 111 8.02 -1.43 0.43
N ASP A 112 8.38 -1.07 -0.81
CA ASP A 112 9.37 -0.04 -1.09
C ASP A 112 8.88 1.31 -0.55
N PRO A 113 9.66 2.08 0.23
CA PRO A 113 9.26 3.40 0.73
C PRO A 113 8.90 4.42 -0.36
N GLU A 114 9.38 4.23 -1.60
CA GLU A 114 9.00 5.07 -2.75
C GLU A 114 7.62 4.69 -3.33
N VAL A 115 7.09 3.52 -2.98
CA VAL A 115 5.83 2.94 -3.48
C VAL A 115 4.75 2.90 -2.39
N ALA A 116 5.07 2.37 -1.22
CA ALA A 116 4.15 2.10 -0.13
C ALA A 116 3.77 3.36 0.66
N GLN A 117 2.51 3.43 1.10
CA GLN A 117 1.99 4.54 1.88
C GLN A 117 2.54 4.54 3.32
N PHE A 118 2.54 3.40 4.00
CA PHE A 118 3.12 3.22 5.33
C PHE A 118 3.98 1.94 5.33
N PRO A 119 5.23 2.01 4.81
CA PRO A 119 6.04 0.84 4.53
C PRO A 119 6.35 0.02 5.79
N GLN A 120 6.54 0.67 6.93
CA GLN A 120 6.90 -0.01 8.18
C GLN A 120 5.71 -0.76 8.81
N GLU A 121 4.48 -0.33 8.55
CA GLU A 121 3.24 -0.99 8.98
C GLU A 121 2.67 -1.92 7.89
N LEU A 122 3.49 -2.23 6.87
CA LEU A 122 3.19 -3.11 5.75
C LEU A 122 1.98 -2.68 4.90
N VAL A 123 1.66 -1.37 4.89
CA VAL A 123 0.54 -0.81 4.13
C VAL A 123 1.04 -0.21 2.83
N THR A 124 0.58 -0.76 1.70
CA THR A 124 0.94 -0.24 0.38
C THR A 124 0.08 0.98 0.01
N TYR A 125 -1.24 0.94 0.16
CA TYR A 125 -2.12 2.09 -0.12
C TYR A 125 -3.51 1.94 0.52
N GLY A 126 -4.33 2.97 0.38
CA GLY A 126 -5.71 2.97 0.88
C GLY A 126 -5.83 3.10 2.40
N GLY A 127 -4.77 3.52 3.09
CA GLY A 127 -4.73 3.72 4.54
C GLY A 127 -4.57 2.44 5.36
N ASN A 128 -5.09 1.31 4.90
CA ASN A 128 -4.97 0.00 5.55
C ASN A 128 -4.86 -1.19 4.59
N GLY A 129 -4.65 -0.96 3.28
CA GLY A 129 -4.38 -2.01 2.31
C GLY A 129 -2.99 -2.60 2.52
N GLN A 130 -2.91 -3.78 3.14
CA GLN A 130 -1.68 -4.39 3.59
C GLN A 130 -1.18 -5.53 2.72
N VAL A 131 0.14 -5.69 2.73
CA VAL A 131 0.84 -6.85 2.17
C VAL A 131 0.74 -8.02 3.14
N PHE A 132 1.15 -7.81 4.40
CA PHE A 132 1.03 -8.79 5.49
C PHE A 132 0.56 -8.11 6.77
N SER A 133 0.01 -8.89 7.69
CA SER A 133 -0.50 -8.37 8.97
C SER A 133 0.66 -7.98 9.89
N ASN A 134 1.78 -8.70 9.82
CA ASN A 134 2.97 -8.44 10.63
C ASN A 134 4.26 -8.87 9.91
N TRP A 135 5.41 -8.44 10.45
CA TRP A 135 6.72 -8.72 9.88
C TRP A 135 7.16 -10.18 9.99
N VAL A 136 6.62 -10.96 10.93
CA VAL A 136 6.94 -12.39 11.02
C VAL A 136 6.35 -13.15 9.82
N GLN A 137 5.11 -12.83 9.44
CA GLN A 137 4.48 -13.37 8.24
C GLN A 137 5.29 -13.03 6.98
N PHE A 138 5.74 -11.78 6.84
CA PHE A 138 6.63 -11.36 5.75
C PHE A 138 7.87 -12.26 5.66
N ARG A 139 8.58 -12.48 6.77
CA ARG A 139 9.79 -13.30 6.83
C ARG A 139 9.53 -14.75 6.44
N LEU A 140 8.50 -15.36 7.02
CA LEU A 140 8.12 -16.74 6.73
C LEU A 140 7.70 -16.93 5.27
N VAL A 141 6.97 -15.99 4.69
CA VAL A 141 6.58 -16.05 3.28
C VAL A 141 7.80 -15.98 2.36
N LEU A 142 8.75 -15.07 2.62
CA LEU A 142 9.99 -14.99 1.85
C LEU A 142 10.82 -16.28 1.96
N LEU A 143 10.89 -16.88 3.16
CA LEU A 143 11.55 -18.15 3.39
C LEU A 143 10.88 -19.31 2.63
N TYR A 144 9.55 -19.41 2.67
CA TYR A 144 8.84 -20.43 1.90
C TYR A 144 9.04 -20.25 0.39
N LEU A 145 8.97 -19.01 -0.11
CA LEU A 145 9.17 -18.71 -1.52
C LEU A 145 10.61 -19.01 -1.97
N SER A 146 11.62 -18.75 -1.15
CA SER A 146 13.01 -19.06 -1.52
C SER A 146 13.27 -20.57 -1.60
N GLN A 147 12.58 -21.36 -0.78
CA GLN A 147 12.81 -22.79 -0.66
C GLN A 147 11.89 -23.68 -1.50
N MET A 148 10.74 -23.18 -1.95
CA MET A 148 9.73 -23.98 -2.65
C MET A 148 10.21 -24.47 -4.01
N SER A 149 9.78 -25.67 -4.39
CA SER A 149 9.95 -26.21 -5.73
C SER A 149 8.82 -25.78 -6.67
N GLN A 150 8.96 -26.11 -7.96
CA GLN A 150 7.88 -25.93 -8.95
C GLN A 150 6.70 -26.88 -8.74
N GLN A 151 6.83 -27.91 -7.90
CA GLN A 151 5.76 -28.89 -7.60
C GLN A 151 5.03 -28.55 -6.28
N GLN A 152 5.08 -27.30 -5.86
CA GLN A 152 4.44 -26.83 -4.63
C GLN A 152 3.65 -25.53 -4.88
N THR A 153 2.66 -25.33 -4.02
CA THR A 153 1.87 -24.10 -3.90
C THR A 153 1.93 -23.62 -2.46
N LEU A 154 2.30 -22.35 -2.26
CA LEU A 154 2.19 -21.67 -0.98
C LEU A 154 0.76 -21.15 -0.80
N VAL A 155 0.14 -21.49 0.33
CA VAL A 155 -1.24 -21.07 0.65
C VAL A 155 -1.21 -19.94 1.68
N ILE A 156 -1.78 -18.79 1.32
CA ILE A 156 -1.82 -17.58 2.15
C ILE A 156 -3.23 -17.28 2.65
N TYR A 157 -3.38 -17.22 3.97
CA TYR A 157 -4.62 -16.92 4.68
C TYR A 157 -4.53 -15.52 5.28
N SER A 158 -4.98 -14.51 4.53
CA SER A 158 -4.96 -13.10 4.96
C SER A 158 -3.60 -12.67 5.55
N GLY A 159 -2.54 -12.93 4.78
CA GLY A 159 -1.14 -12.68 5.17
C GLY A 159 -0.46 -13.86 5.88
N HIS A 160 -1.20 -14.72 6.60
CA HIS A 160 -0.61 -15.89 7.24
C HIS A 160 -0.17 -16.95 6.20
N PRO A 161 1.12 -17.34 6.16
CA PRO A 161 1.53 -18.48 5.35
C PRO A 161 1.10 -19.79 6.03
N LEU A 162 0.04 -20.42 5.52
CA LEU A 162 -0.43 -21.70 6.05
C LEU A 162 0.61 -22.81 5.82
N GLY A 163 1.29 -22.76 4.66
CA GLY A 163 2.38 -23.67 4.33
C GLY A 163 2.49 -23.96 2.84
N LEU A 164 3.50 -24.78 2.51
CA LEU A 164 3.73 -25.32 1.18
C LEU A 164 3.02 -26.67 1.03
N PHE A 165 2.18 -26.80 0.02
CA PHE A 165 1.45 -28.03 -0.28
C PHE A 165 1.89 -28.58 -1.64
N PRO A 166 1.96 -29.91 -1.82
CA PRO A 166 2.22 -30.51 -3.13
C PRO A 166 1.21 -30.05 -4.19
N SER A 167 1.69 -29.77 -5.38
CA SER A 167 0.90 -29.39 -6.56
C SER A 167 1.64 -29.83 -7.83
N HIS A 168 1.36 -29.22 -8.99
CA HIS A 168 2.11 -29.48 -10.23
C HIS A 168 2.76 -28.22 -10.79
N ALA A 169 3.66 -28.36 -11.76
CA ALA A 169 4.40 -27.26 -12.39
C ALA A 169 3.49 -26.13 -12.92
N ASP A 170 2.35 -26.48 -13.52
CA ASP A 170 1.39 -25.51 -14.06
C ASP A 170 0.44 -24.89 -13.01
N SER A 171 0.47 -25.37 -11.76
CA SER A 171 -0.32 -24.74 -10.68
C SER A 171 0.21 -23.34 -10.35
N PRO A 172 -0.61 -22.44 -9.77
CA PRO A 172 -0.12 -21.21 -9.17
C PRO A 172 0.94 -21.50 -8.11
N ARG A 173 2.03 -20.74 -8.05
CA ARG A 173 3.01 -20.86 -6.95
C ARG A 173 2.45 -20.38 -5.62
N VAL A 174 1.51 -19.44 -5.65
CA VAL A 174 0.87 -18.88 -4.45
C VAL A 174 -0.62 -18.76 -4.68
N THR A 175 -1.42 -19.16 -3.69
CA THR A 175 -2.85 -18.85 -3.60
C THR A 175 -3.06 -17.90 -2.44
N ILE A 176 -3.78 -16.80 -2.67
CA ILE A 176 -3.91 -15.71 -1.70
C ILE A 176 -5.38 -15.43 -1.44
N THR A 177 -5.76 -15.43 -0.18
CA THR A 177 -7.01 -14.86 0.30
C THR A 177 -6.70 -13.70 1.23
N ASN A 178 -7.50 -12.62 1.17
CA ASN A 178 -7.37 -11.47 2.06
C ASN A 178 -8.76 -11.02 2.50
N GLY A 179 -9.02 -10.96 3.80
CA GLY A 179 -10.27 -10.42 4.32
C GLY A 179 -11.50 -11.28 4.00
N MET A 180 -11.31 -12.57 3.65
CA MET A 180 -12.42 -13.47 3.39
C MET A 180 -13.16 -13.75 4.71
N MET A 181 -14.47 -13.48 4.70
CA MET A 181 -15.33 -13.52 5.87
C MET A 181 -16.63 -14.24 5.54
N ILE A 182 -17.21 -14.90 6.54
CA ILE A 182 -18.61 -15.32 6.46
C ILE A 182 -19.45 -14.03 6.33
N PRO A 183 -20.37 -13.91 5.35
CA PRO A 183 -21.00 -12.64 5.00
C PRO A 183 -21.63 -11.89 6.18
N ASN A 184 -22.34 -12.60 7.07
CA ASN A 184 -22.98 -12.01 8.26
C ASN A 184 -22.00 -11.37 9.25
N PHE A 185 -20.71 -11.65 9.13
CA PHE A 185 -19.65 -11.13 10.00
C PHE A 185 -18.70 -10.16 9.27
N SER A 186 -18.97 -9.82 8.01
CA SER A 186 -18.14 -8.91 7.19
C SER A 186 -18.47 -7.44 7.47
N THR A 187 -18.30 -7.01 8.72
CA THR A 187 -18.52 -5.63 9.15
C THR A 187 -17.21 -4.93 9.51
N LYS A 188 -17.16 -3.60 9.36
CA LYS A 188 -15.96 -2.82 9.71
C LYS A 188 -15.50 -2.99 11.17
N PRO A 189 -16.39 -2.97 12.19
CA PRO A 189 -15.96 -3.20 13.58
C PRO A 189 -15.38 -4.60 13.81
N LEU A 190 -15.96 -5.63 13.18
CA LEU A 190 -15.42 -6.99 13.26
C LEU A 190 -14.08 -7.11 12.54
N TYR A 191 -13.92 -6.46 11.38
CA TYR A 191 -12.61 -6.38 10.73
C TYR A 191 -11.55 -5.75 11.67
N ASP A 192 -11.83 -4.61 12.30
CA ASP A 192 -10.86 -3.93 13.17
C ASP A 192 -10.44 -4.84 14.34
N LYS A 193 -11.41 -5.52 14.95
CA LYS A 193 -11.19 -6.51 16.00
C LYS A 193 -10.34 -7.70 15.52
N LEU A 194 -10.72 -8.31 14.40
CA LEU A 194 -10.06 -9.51 13.87
C LEU A 194 -8.68 -9.22 13.29
N PHE A 195 -8.48 -8.00 12.79
CA PHE A 195 -7.18 -7.50 12.38
C PHE A 195 -6.24 -7.41 13.58
N ALA A 196 -6.66 -6.75 14.66
CA ALA A 196 -5.88 -6.65 15.90
C ALA A 196 -5.60 -8.03 16.54
N LEU A 197 -6.53 -8.99 16.42
CA LEU A 197 -6.33 -10.38 16.84
C LEU A 197 -5.35 -11.17 15.93
N GLY A 198 -4.93 -10.62 14.80
CA GLY A 198 -4.03 -11.26 13.85
C GLY A 198 -4.65 -12.42 13.07
N VAL A 199 -5.97 -12.37 12.82
CA VAL A 199 -6.71 -13.46 12.11
C VAL A 199 -7.29 -13.05 10.76
N THR A 200 -7.16 -11.77 10.38
CA THR A 200 -7.47 -11.29 9.04
C THR A 200 -6.65 -10.05 8.68
N GLN A 201 -6.70 -9.62 7.42
CA GLN A 201 -6.15 -8.34 6.95
C GLN A 201 -6.97 -7.82 5.78
N TYR A 202 -6.87 -6.52 5.50
CA TYR A 202 -7.46 -5.94 4.30
C TYR A 202 -6.38 -5.80 3.24
N GLY A 203 -6.48 -6.58 2.16
CA GLY A 203 -5.47 -6.60 1.09
C GLY A 203 -5.71 -5.57 -0.02
N GLN A 204 -6.78 -4.77 0.05
CA GLN A 204 -7.24 -3.98 -1.11
C GLN A 204 -7.35 -4.88 -2.36
N MET A 205 -6.91 -4.42 -3.52
CA MET A 205 -6.79 -5.17 -4.76
C MET A 205 -5.34 -5.65 -4.91
N THR A 206 -4.39 -4.73 -5.07
CA THR A 206 -3.00 -5.06 -5.45
C THR A 206 -2.00 -4.99 -4.30
N ALA A 207 -2.42 -4.52 -3.12
CA ALA A 207 -1.56 -4.50 -1.92
C ALA A 207 -1.31 -5.92 -1.40
N GLY A 208 -2.39 -6.66 -1.11
CA GLY A 208 -2.34 -8.01 -0.60
C GLY A 208 -2.15 -9.08 -1.67
N SER A 209 -2.18 -8.73 -2.95
CA SER A 209 -1.87 -9.64 -4.07
C SER A 209 -0.48 -9.40 -4.69
N TYR A 210 0.32 -8.52 -4.09
CA TYR A 210 1.72 -8.29 -4.45
C TYR A 210 1.89 -7.82 -5.90
N CYS A 211 1.15 -6.80 -6.34
CA CYS A 211 1.30 -6.30 -7.70
C CYS A 211 1.01 -4.80 -7.86
N TYR A 212 1.21 -4.01 -6.80
CA TYR A 212 1.01 -2.57 -6.87
C TYR A 212 2.24 -1.89 -7.47
N ILE A 213 2.07 -1.21 -8.60
CA ILE A 213 3.17 -0.62 -9.38
C ILE A 213 3.23 0.91 -9.23
N GLY A 214 2.78 1.42 -8.09
CA GLY A 214 2.64 2.85 -7.88
C GLY A 214 1.41 3.44 -8.57
N PRO A 215 1.35 4.76 -8.69
CA PRO A 215 0.12 5.45 -9.05
C PRO A 215 -0.14 5.51 -10.57
N GLN A 216 0.74 4.94 -11.41
CA GLN A 216 0.59 4.90 -12.87
C GLN A 216 -0.70 4.23 -13.34
N GLY A 217 -1.16 3.18 -12.65
CA GLY A 217 -2.42 2.50 -12.99
C GLY A 217 -3.63 3.43 -12.85
N ILE A 218 -3.64 4.27 -11.81
CA ILE A 218 -4.71 5.26 -11.58
C ILE A 218 -4.64 6.39 -12.60
N VAL A 219 -3.43 6.84 -12.99
CA VAL A 219 -3.27 7.83 -14.06
C VAL A 219 -3.92 7.31 -15.34
N HIS A 220 -3.57 6.10 -15.79
CA HIS A 220 -4.15 5.51 -17.00
C HIS A 220 -5.68 5.34 -16.92
N GLY A 221 -6.20 4.77 -15.83
CA GLY A 221 -7.64 4.59 -15.65
C GLY A 221 -8.42 5.91 -15.63
N THR A 222 -7.85 6.94 -14.99
CA THR A 222 -8.45 8.28 -14.97
C THR A 222 -8.40 8.93 -16.35
N THR A 223 -7.32 8.76 -17.12
CA THR A 223 -7.22 9.25 -18.50
C THR A 223 -8.35 8.66 -19.35
N ILE A 224 -8.53 7.34 -19.30
CA ILE A 224 -9.62 6.66 -20.01
C ILE A 224 -10.98 7.20 -19.58
N THR A 225 -11.16 7.43 -18.28
CA THR A 225 -12.42 7.97 -17.73
C THR A 225 -12.72 9.37 -18.29
N VAL A 226 -11.74 10.27 -18.24
CA VAL A 226 -11.88 11.65 -18.73
C VAL A 226 -12.13 11.68 -20.25
N MET A 227 -11.40 10.87 -21.03
CA MET A 227 -11.62 10.76 -22.48
C MET A 227 -13.02 10.22 -22.81
N ASN A 228 -13.49 9.19 -22.11
CA ASN A 228 -14.84 8.65 -22.33
C ASN A 228 -15.95 9.61 -21.87
N ALA A 229 -15.73 10.35 -20.79
CA ALA A 229 -16.64 11.43 -20.39
C ALA A 229 -16.75 12.50 -21.47
N GLY A 230 -15.62 12.87 -22.10
CA GLY A 230 -15.58 13.74 -23.28
C GLY A 230 -16.44 13.22 -24.44
N ARG A 231 -16.21 11.98 -24.86
CA ARG A 231 -16.98 11.36 -25.95
C ARG A 231 -18.48 11.26 -25.62
N ARG A 232 -18.81 10.77 -24.43
CA ARG A 232 -20.20 10.49 -24.04
C ARG A 232 -21.02 11.73 -23.74
N TYR A 233 -20.47 12.68 -23.00
CA TYR A 233 -21.23 13.82 -22.48
C TYR A 233 -21.03 15.11 -23.28
N LEU A 234 -19.90 15.24 -23.99
CA LEU A 234 -19.61 16.42 -24.82
C LEU A 234 -19.65 16.12 -26.32
N GLY A 235 -19.73 14.85 -26.72
CA GLY A 235 -19.74 14.45 -28.13
C GLY A 235 -18.45 14.79 -28.88
N VAL A 236 -17.30 14.83 -28.19
CA VAL A 236 -16.00 15.20 -28.77
C VAL A 236 -14.96 14.10 -28.62
N ASP A 237 -14.12 13.96 -29.63
CA ASP A 237 -12.95 13.06 -29.60
C ASP A 237 -11.69 13.74 -29.04
N SER A 238 -11.63 15.07 -29.11
CA SER A 238 -10.56 15.89 -28.55
C SER A 238 -11.07 16.77 -27.42
N LEU A 239 -10.37 16.76 -26.29
CA LEU A 239 -10.66 17.60 -25.14
C LEU A 239 -9.87 18.93 -25.14
N ALA A 240 -9.20 19.28 -26.24
CA ALA A 240 -8.47 20.54 -26.35
C ALA A 240 -9.40 21.74 -26.09
N GLY A 241 -9.05 22.57 -25.10
CA GLY A 241 -9.88 23.70 -24.65
C GLY A 241 -11.14 23.32 -23.86
N LYS A 242 -11.34 22.04 -23.52
CA LYS A 242 -12.33 21.62 -22.52
C LYS A 242 -11.72 21.71 -21.13
N VAL A 243 -12.56 22.02 -20.14
CA VAL A 243 -12.15 22.19 -18.74
C VAL A 243 -12.74 21.05 -17.92
N PHE A 244 -11.88 20.32 -17.21
CA PHE A 244 -12.22 19.29 -16.25
C PHE A 244 -12.01 19.82 -14.84
N VAL A 245 -13.11 20.05 -14.12
CA VAL A 245 -13.09 20.53 -12.73
C VAL A 245 -13.30 19.34 -11.80
N THR A 246 -12.45 19.20 -10.78
CA THR A 246 -12.51 18.11 -9.80
C THR A 246 -11.88 18.52 -8.46
N ALA A 247 -11.79 17.59 -7.52
CA ALA A 247 -11.21 17.79 -6.19
C ALA A 247 -10.34 16.61 -5.73
N GLY A 248 -9.48 16.92 -4.76
CA GLY A 248 -8.61 15.99 -4.06
C GLY A 248 -7.30 15.70 -4.80
N LEU A 249 -6.19 15.83 -4.08
CA LEU A 249 -4.83 15.50 -4.53
C LEU A 249 -4.16 14.44 -3.64
N GLY A 250 -4.99 13.64 -2.96
CA GLY A 250 -4.59 12.49 -2.13
C GLY A 250 -4.01 11.32 -2.94
N GLY A 251 -3.93 10.12 -2.35
CA GLY A 251 -3.24 8.97 -2.93
C GLY A 251 -3.65 8.63 -4.38
N MET A 252 -4.96 8.40 -4.60
CA MET A 252 -5.51 8.10 -5.93
C MET A 252 -5.92 9.36 -6.69
N SER A 253 -6.64 10.28 -6.03
CA SER A 253 -7.16 11.50 -6.65
C SER A 253 -6.07 12.46 -7.14
N GLY A 254 -4.85 12.37 -6.59
CA GLY A 254 -3.68 13.11 -7.10
C GLY A 254 -3.26 12.76 -8.52
N ALA A 255 -3.74 11.65 -9.09
CA ALA A 255 -3.49 11.28 -10.49
C ALA A 255 -4.33 12.08 -11.50
N GLN A 256 -5.42 12.73 -11.05
CA GLN A 256 -6.37 13.42 -11.92
C GLN A 256 -5.73 14.55 -12.76
N PRO A 257 -4.88 15.44 -12.20
CA PRO A 257 -4.15 16.44 -12.98
C PRO A 257 -3.35 15.84 -14.14
N LYS A 258 -2.54 14.80 -13.85
CA LYS A 258 -1.70 14.16 -14.86
C LYS A 258 -2.53 13.46 -15.93
N ALA A 259 -3.61 12.79 -15.51
CA ALA A 259 -4.54 12.12 -16.41
C ALA A 259 -5.23 13.09 -17.36
N ALA A 260 -5.68 14.24 -16.85
CA ALA A 260 -6.26 15.32 -17.65
C ALA A 260 -5.24 15.90 -18.65
N THR A 261 -3.98 16.06 -18.22
CA THR A 261 -2.90 16.48 -19.12
C THR A 261 -2.70 15.49 -20.27
N ILE A 262 -2.68 14.19 -20.00
CA ILE A 262 -2.57 13.15 -21.04
C ILE A 262 -3.81 13.13 -21.94
N ALA A 263 -5.00 13.33 -21.37
CA ALA A 263 -6.26 13.42 -22.11
C ALA A 263 -6.36 14.70 -22.96
N GLY A 264 -5.42 15.64 -22.82
CA GLY A 264 -5.35 16.87 -23.61
C GLY A 264 -6.34 17.95 -23.19
N CYS A 265 -6.75 17.97 -21.91
CA CYS A 265 -7.71 18.95 -21.39
C CYS A 265 -7.10 19.85 -20.33
N ILE A 266 -7.76 20.97 -20.05
CA ILE A 266 -7.42 21.84 -18.93
C ILE A 266 -8.02 21.20 -17.69
N SER A 267 -7.23 20.99 -16.63
CA SER A 267 -7.77 20.56 -15.34
C SER A 267 -7.67 21.63 -14.27
N VAL A 268 -8.71 21.69 -13.44
CA VAL A 268 -8.69 22.43 -12.17
C VAL A 268 -9.02 21.45 -11.06
N THR A 269 -8.06 21.23 -10.16
CA THR A 269 -8.25 20.32 -9.02
C THR A 269 -8.15 21.10 -7.70
N ALA A 270 -9.25 21.19 -6.97
CA ALA A 270 -9.27 21.80 -5.65
C ALA A 270 -8.68 20.85 -4.59
N GLU A 271 -7.87 21.37 -3.68
CA GLU A 271 -7.29 20.64 -2.55
C GLU A 271 -7.15 21.60 -1.36
N VAL A 272 -7.58 21.15 -0.18
CA VAL A 272 -7.51 21.94 1.07
C VAL A 272 -6.17 21.75 1.80
N CYS A 273 -5.51 20.61 1.60
CA CYS A 273 -4.23 20.27 2.20
C CYS A 273 -3.06 20.75 1.33
N SER A 274 -2.35 21.77 1.80
CA SER A 274 -1.18 22.33 1.12
C SER A 274 -0.09 21.30 0.86
N GLU A 275 0.13 20.37 1.78
CA GLU A 275 1.15 19.32 1.66
C GLU A 275 0.87 18.39 0.49
N ALA A 276 -0.39 17.98 0.32
CA ALA A 276 -0.80 17.13 -0.79
C ALA A 276 -0.64 17.87 -2.13
N LEU A 277 -1.09 19.12 -2.21
CA LEU A 277 -0.98 19.95 -3.40
C LEU A 277 0.48 20.18 -3.81
N ILE A 278 1.31 20.64 -2.87
CA ILE A 278 2.74 20.92 -3.11
C ILE A 278 3.47 19.63 -3.51
N LYS A 279 3.12 18.49 -2.90
CA LYS A 279 3.68 17.19 -3.28
C LYS A 279 3.40 16.87 -4.75
N ARG A 280 2.17 17.05 -5.23
CA ARG A 280 1.82 16.78 -6.65
C ARG A 280 2.51 17.74 -7.61
N HIS A 281 2.66 19.00 -7.22
CA HIS A 281 3.43 19.96 -8.00
C HIS A 281 4.91 19.56 -8.12
N LYS A 282 5.56 19.21 -7.00
CA LYS A 282 6.96 18.74 -6.99
C LYS A 282 7.17 17.46 -7.80
N GLN A 283 6.14 16.60 -7.90
CA GLN A 283 6.18 15.39 -8.73
C GLN A 283 6.06 15.66 -10.23
N GLY A 284 5.78 16.90 -10.66
CA GLY A 284 5.46 17.23 -12.05
C GLY A 284 4.12 16.68 -12.52
N TRP A 285 3.21 16.45 -11.56
CA TRP A 285 1.85 15.96 -11.82
C TRP A 285 0.86 17.12 -11.93
N LEU A 286 1.18 18.25 -11.30
CA LEU A 286 0.42 19.48 -11.29
C LEU A 286 1.31 20.64 -11.77
N ASP A 287 0.91 21.36 -12.81
CA ASP A 287 1.77 22.36 -13.46
C ASP A 287 1.82 23.68 -12.69
N GLN A 288 0.65 24.18 -12.29
CA GLN A 288 0.52 25.44 -11.55
C GLN A 288 -0.48 25.30 -10.42
N TYR A 289 -0.41 26.17 -9.43
CA TYR A 289 -1.43 26.26 -8.39
C TYR A 289 -1.56 27.67 -7.84
N SER A 290 -2.71 27.95 -7.24
CA SER A 290 -3.02 29.23 -6.60
C SER A 290 -4.07 29.03 -5.51
N SER A 291 -3.98 29.80 -4.42
CA SER A 291 -5.07 29.94 -3.44
C SER A 291 -6.05 31.06 -3.81
N ASP A 292 -5.68 31.92 -4.76
CA ASP A 292 -6.53 32.97 -5.33
C ASP A 292 -7.39 32.37 -6.45
N LEU A 293 -8.71 32.40 -6.25
CA LEU A 293 -9.71 31.87 -7.17
C LEU A 293 -9.78 32.68 -8.48
N ASP A 294 -9.67 34.00 -8.41
CA ASP A 294 -9.74 34.86 -9.59
C ASP A 294 -8.58 34.55 -10.53
N LYS A 295 -7.38 34.34 -9.96
CA LYS A 295 -6.20 33.89 -10.71
C LYS A 295 -6.40 32.50 -11.33
N VAL A 296 -7.05 31.56 -10.65
CA VAL A 296 -7.38 30.24 -11.22
C VAL A 296 -8.31 30.39 -12.42
N VAL A 297 -9.35 31.22 -12.32
CA VAL A 297 -10.30 31.48 -13.42
C VAL A 297 -9.62 32.18 -14.59
N GLU A 298 -8.72 33.14 -14.34
CA GLU A 298 -7.92 33.80 -15.38
C GLU A 298 -7.08 32.79 -16.16
N LEU A 299 -6.35 31.92 -15.46
CA LEU A 299 -5.55 30.86 -16.07
C LEU A 299 -6.44 29.95 -16.93
N VAL A 300 -7.59 29.50 -16.42
CA VAL A 300 -8.52 28.66 -17.17
C VAL A 300 -8.97 29.35 -18.46
N ARG A 301 -9.36 30.62 -18.41
CA ARG A 301 -9.79 31.40 -19.59
C ARG A 301 -8.67 31.50 -20.63
N LYS A 302 -7.45 31.83 -20.19
CA LYS A 302 -6.26 31.93 -21.06
C LYS A 302 -5.95 30.62 -21.78
N TYR A 303 -5.79 29.52 -21.03
CA TYR A 303 -5.43 28.24 -21.64
C TYR A 303 -6.57 27.66 -22.48
N ARG A 304 -7.82 28.02 -22.17
CA ARG A 304 -9.00 27.67 -22.97
C ARG A 304 -9.00 28.36 -24.33
N SER A 305 -8.70 29.66 -24.40
CA SER A 305 -8.62 30.37 -25.69
C SER A 305 -7.44 29.88 -26.54
N GLU A 306 -6.32 29.53 -25.91
CA GLU A 306 -5.14 28.97 -26.58
C GLU A 306 -5.28 27.48 -26.95
N LYS A 307 -6.34 26.79 -26.47
CA LYS A 307 -6.52 25.33 -26.57
C LYS A 307 -5.29 24.54 -26.10
N LYS A 308 -4.59 25.06 -25.10
CA LYS A 308 -3.40 24.44 -24.53
C LYS A 308 -3.77 23.66 -23.26
N THR A 309 -3.15 22.50 -23.12
CA THR A 309 -3.26 21.66 -21.94
C THR A 309 -2.53 22.28 -20.76
N ILE A 310 -3.17 22.31 -19.60
CA ILE A 310 -2.56 22.72 -18.34
C ILE A 310 -3.29 22.06 -17.17
N SER A 311 -2.56 21.74 -16.11
CA SER A 311 -3.14 21.32 -14.84
C SER A 311 -2.95 22.39 -13.76
N ILE A 312 -4.07 22.81 -13.17
CA ILE A 312 -4.14 23.92 -12.21
C ILE A 312 -4.67 23.39 -10.87
N GLY A 313 -3.93 23.63 -9.79
CA GLY A 313 -4.37 23.34 -8.43
C GLY A 313 -5.02 24.57 -7.82
N TYR A 314 -6.18 24.39 -7.20
CA TYR A 314 -6.77 25.42 -6.35
C TYR A 314 -6.54 25.04 -4.89
N LEU A 315 -5.72 25.81 -4.16
CA LEU A 315 -5.53 25.61 -2.73
C LEU A 315 -6.73 26.21 -1.98
N GLY A 316 -7.75 25.39 -1.79
CA GLY A 316 -9.03 25.81 -1.24
C GLY A 316 -10.08 24.70 -1.31
N ASN A 317 -11.25 24.99 -0.74
CA ASN A 317 -12.37 24.04 -0.78
C ASN A 317 -13.01 24.03 -2.16
N VAL A 318 -13.28 22.83 -2.71
CA VAL A 318 -13.97 22.68 -4.00
C VAL A 318 -15.32 23.40 -4.03
N VAL A 319 -16.00 23.56 -2.89
CA VAL A 319 -17.26 24.30 -2.79
C VAL A 319 -17.10 25.77 -3.20
N HIS A 320 -15.95 26.40 -2.96
CA HIS A 320 -15.69 27.76 -3.43
C HIS A 320 -15.31 27.83 -4.92
N LEU A 321 -14.83 26.71 -5.49
CA LEU A 321 -14.49 26.61 -6.90
C LEU A 321 -15.71 26.37 -7.79
N TRP A 322 -16.75 25.73 -7.26
CA TRP A 322 -18.03 25.45 -7.93
C TRP A 322 -18.89 26.70 -8.09
#